data_AF-A0A956YII2-F1
#
_entry.id   AF-A0A956YII2-F1
#
_cell.length_a   1.000
_cell.length_b   1.000
_cell.length_c   1.000
_cell.angle_alpha   90.00
_cell.angle_beta   90.00
_cell.angle_gamma   90.00
#
_symmetry.space_group_name_H-M   'P 1'
#
loop_
_entity.id
_entity.type
_entity.pdbx_description
1 polymer ?
#
loop_
_entity_poly.entity_id
_entity_poly.type
_entity_poly.pdbx_seq_one_letter_code
_entity_poly.pdbx_strand_id
1 'polypeptide(L)'
;MRQRTKNIILTVAGIQILLVIALLVLPALVGAIPGRYRVALQERSPFLSGIVEGMIDQVAPMATALPVAAVSADEPQVDIQSLLVVTAVSSPTPTSKPTEAPTEAPDAESTPLPTNTPIPTPTNTPTPEPLPTSVVLDGMDVIRQTFNNCGPANLTQVLNFMGYDITQEEVADYLKPNSEDRNVSPWQIADYVNGFTGNAFKASAHSGGTLELIKEFIAAGYPVVIEKGYELPGQGWWGHYLTVFGYDDEQQILYSQDSYLGPWDGSGRTDDYEEFEFYWQQFNYTFYVVYFPSQEAEVQAILGPELVEPMDMWRMVAARAQAEIDADPENVFAWFNLGSALTEMGAKTGEAQYYQGGAQAYDQARELGLPPRMLWYQFKPYLAYWKIGRHDDVIALADATLETQGGRNVEETYWYKGLALESQGNISEAITNYRAALEVNHNAYYAQWSLDALTGGG
;
A
#
# COMPACT_ATOMS: atom_id res chain seq x y z
N MET A 1 18.68 -7.47 69.60
CA MET A 1 17.75 -6.66 68.77
C MET A 1 16.32 -6.86 69.27
N ARG A 2 15.59 -5.80 69.65
CA ARG A 2 14.22 -5.92 70.20
C ARG A 2 13.27 -6.45 69.11
N GLN A 3 12.27 -7.27 69.49
CA GLN A 3 11.29 -7.87 68.55
C GLN A 3 10.67 -6.85 67.59
N ARG A 4 10.40 -5.64 68.10
CA ARG A 4 9.89 -4.51 67.32
C ARG A 4 10.82 -4.09 66.18
N THR A 5 12.14 -4.10 66.39
CA THR A 5 13.14 -3.77 65.35
C THR A 5 13.19 -4.86 64.28
N LYS A 6 13.08 -6.15 64.65
CA LYS A 6 12.98 -7.25 63.69
C LYS A 6 11.75 -7.14 62.80
N ASN A 7 10.60 -6.84 63.40
CA ASN A 7 9.35 -6.68 62.65
C ASN A 7 9.42 -5.48 61.70
N ILE A 8 9.98 -4.35 62.12
CA ILE A 8 10.18 -3.18 61.23
C ILE A 8 11.11 -3.54 60.06
N ILE A 9 12.24 -4.21 60.33
CA ILE A 9 13.18 -4.62 59.26
C ILE A 9 12.49 -5.57 58.27
N LEU A 10 11.73 -6.57 58.76
CA LEU A 10 11.00 -7.51 57.90
C LEU A 10 9.90 -6.82 57.09
N THR A 11 9.18 -5.86 57.67
CA THR A 11 8.18 -5.07 56.94
C THR A 11 8.83 -4.21 55.86
N VAL A 12 9.92 -3.51 56.18
CA VAL A 12 10.65 -2.69 55.19
C VAL A 12 11.23 -3.57 54.07
N ALA A 13 11.83 -4.70 54.41
CA ALA A 13 12.33 -5.67 53.43
C ALA A 13 11.20 -6.22 52.55
N GLY A 14 10.04 -6.54 53.13
CA GLY A 14 8.85 -6.98 52.40
C GLY A 14 8.33 -5.91 51.42
N ILE A 15 8.26 -4.65 51.86
CA ILE A 15 7.87 -3.53 50.98
C ILE A 15 8.89 -3.34 49.85
N GLN A 16 10.19 -3.40 50.15
CA GLN A 16 11.24 -3.29 49.13
C GLN A 16 11.16 -4.41 48.09
N ILE A 17 10.94 -5.67 48.52
CA ILE A 17 10.77 -6.80 47.61
C ILE A 17 9.54 -6.59 46.72
N LEU A 18 8.41 -6.15 47.28
CA LEU A 18 7.20 -5.87 46.50
C LEU A 18 7.42 -4.72 45.50
N LEU A 19 8.14 -3.67 45.88
CA LEU A 19 8.49 -2.57 44.97
C LEU A 19 9.41 -3.03 43.85
N VAL A 20 10.40 -3.88 44.14
CA VAL A 20 11.29 -4.46 43.11
C VAL A 20 10.49 -5.35 42.15
N ILE A 21 9.63 -6.23 42.68
CA ILE A 21 8.76 -7.07 41.84
C ILE A 21 7.84 -6.20 40.97
N ALA A 22 7.22 -5.16 41.56
CA ALA A 22 6.39 -4.23 40.81
C ALA A 22 7.19 -3.56 39.68
N LEU A 23 8.38 -3.04 39.96
CA LEU A 23 9.26 -2.43 38.95
C LEU A 23 9.71 -3.40 37.86
N LEU A 24 9.88 -4.70 38.18
CA LEU A 24 10.24 -5.72 37.19
C LEU A 24 9.07 -6.11 36.29
N VAL A 25 7.85 -6.15 36.82
CA VAL A 25 6.65 -6.60 36.09
C VAL A 25 5.98 -5.44 35.33
N LEU A 26 6.14 -4.21 35.82
CA LEU A 26 5.48 -3.02 35.28
C LEU A 26 5.82 -2.75 33.79
N PRO A 27 7.07 -2.88 33.31
CA PRO A 27 7.39 -2.84 31.88
C PRO A 27 6.51 -3.76 31.01
N ALA A 28 6.37 -5.02 31.43
CA ALA A 28 5.60 -6.01 30.69
C ALA A 28 4.09 -5.69 30.74
N LEU A 29 3.57 -5.25 31.89
CA LEU A 29 2.17 -4.83 32.02
C LEU A 29 1.86 -3.62 31.15
N VAL A 30 2.74 -2.62 31.15
CA VAL A 30 2.56 -1.40 30.36
C VAL A 30 2.68 -1.69 28.86
N GLY A 31 3.65 -2.52 28.46
CA GLY A 31 3.80 -2.96 27.06
C GLY A 31 2.65 -3.85 26.56
N ALA A 32 1.92 -4.50 27.47
CA ALA A 32 0.74 -5.30 27.14
C ALA A 32 -0.55 -4.47 26.99
N ILE A 33 -0.53 -3.16 27.28
CA ILE A 33 -1.71 -2.30 27.08
C ILE A 33 -1.93 -2.12 25.57
N PRO A 34 -3.10 -2.52 25.03
CA PRO A 34 -3.41 -2.31 23.62
C PRO A 34 -3.35 -0.82 23.24
N GLY A 35 -2.92 -0.54 22.01
CA GLY A 35 -2.69 0.83 21.51
C GLY A 35 -3.93 1.70 21.61
N ARG A 36 -5.13 1.14 21.36
CA ARG A 36 -6.39 1.90 21.44
C ARG A 36 -6.64 2.49 22.82
N TYR A 37 -6.27 1.76 23.89
CA TYR A 37 -6.45 2.24 25.26
C TYR A 37 -5.40 3.29 25.64
N ARG A 38 -4.21 3.23 25.03
CA ARG A 38 -3.18 4.29 25.19
C ARG A 38 -3.64 5.59 24.56
N VAL A 39 -4.15 5.56 23.32
CA VAL A 39 -4.71 6.76 22.66
C VAL A 39 -5.93 7.29 23.41
N ALA A 40 -6.83 6.40 23.86
CA ALA A 40 -7.96 6.83 24.69
C ALA A 40 -7.50 7.46 26.03
N LEU A 41 -6.38 6.99 26.61
CA LEU A 41 -5.79 7.59 27.81
C LEU A 41 -5.16 8.95 27.51
N GLN A 42 -4.49 9.12 26.36
CA GLN A 42 -3.96 10.40 25.88
C GLN A 42 -5.06 11.45 25.78
N GLU A 43 -6.16 11.12 25.11
CA GLU A 43 -7.30 12.03 24.92
C GLU A 43 -7.97 12.41 26.25
N ARG A 44 -8.05 11.48 27.21
CA ARG A 44 -8.74 11.68 28.49
C ARG A 44 -7.86 12.28 29.59
N SER A 45 -6.56 11.99 29.58
CA SER A 45 -5.62 12.39 30.63
C SER A 45 -4.18 12.49 30.10
N PRO A 46 -3.78 13.67 29.61
CA PRO A 46 -2.42 13.91 29.12
C PRO A 46 -1.32 13.62 30.16
N PHE A 47 -1.60 13.87 31.45
CA PHE A 47 -0.67 13.60 32.54
C PHE A 47 -0.40 12.10 32.72
N LEU A 48 -1.45 11.27 32.79
CA LEU A 48 -1.28 9.82 32.94
C LEU A 48 -0.65 9.22 31.69
N SER A 49 -1.00 9.74 30.51
CA SER A 49 -0.33 9.34 29.29
C SER A 49 1.16 9.63 29.31
N GLY A 50 1.61 10.81 29.75
CA GLY A 50 3.04 11.13 29.78
C GLY A 50 3.85 10.15 30.63
N ILE A 51 3.25 9.63 31.71
CA ILE A 51 3.86 8.58 32.54
C ILE A 51 3.91 7.25 31.77
N VAL A 52 2.80 6.83 31.17
CA VAL A 52 2.71 5.56 30.43
C VAL A 52 3.66 5.54 29.24
N GLU A 53 3.65 6.59 28.41
CA GLU A 53 4.50 6.72 27.23
C GLU A 53 5.98 6.77 27.60
N GLY A 54 6.36 7.58 28.59
CA GLY A 54 7.75 7.65 29.06
C GLY A 54 8.27 6.34 29.64
N MET A 55 7.40 5.48 30.16
CA MET A 55 7.77 4.13 30.57
C MET A 55 7.92 3.18 29.37
N ILE A 56 7.08 3.32 28.34
CA ILE A 56 7.14 2.50 27.11
C ILE A 56 8.40 2.80 26.33
N ASP A 57 8.76 4.07 26.15
CA ASP A 57 9.98 4.47 25.44
C ASP A 57 11.24 3.86 26.06
N GLN A 58 11.22 3.57 27.36
CA GLN A 58 12.35 2.94 28.06
C GLN A 58 12.41 1.42 27.89
N VAL A 59 11.29 0.76 27.54
CA VAL A 59 11.16 -0.72 27.57
C VAL A 59 10.85 -1.33 26.21
N ALA A 60 10.36 -0.53 25.27
CA ALA A 60 10.07 -0.89 23.88
C ALA A 60 10.23 0.36 22.99
N PRO A 61 11.44 0.92 22.87
CA PRO A 61 11.69 2.04 21.98
C PRO A 61 11.33 1.65 20.55
N MET A 62 10.78 2.59 19.78
CA MET A 62 10.60 2.35 18.35
C MET A 62 11.96 2.25 17.67
N ALA A 63 12.11 1.27 16.78
CA ALA A 63 13.27 1.19 15.91
C ALA A 63 13.40 2.50 15.11
N THR A 64 14.62 3.01 14.99
CA THR A 64 14.91 4.22 14.21
C THR A 64 15.03 3.93 12.72
N ALA A 65 15.26 2.67 12.34
CA ALA A 65 15.33 2.20 10.95
C ALA A 65 15.04 0.69 10.89
N LEU A 66 14.62 0.21 9.72
CA LEU A 66 14.56 -1.22 9.42
C LEU A 66 15.99 -1.79 9.26
N PRO A 67 16.22 -3.09 9.54
CA PRO A 67 17.54 -3.69 9.37
C PRO A 67 17.97 -3.61 7.90
N VAL A 68 19.24 -3.31 7.67
CA VAL A 68 19.86 -3.35 6.34
C VAL A 68 19.89 -4.80 5.85
N ALA A 69 19.83 -4.98 4.53
CA ALA A 69 19.90 -6.28 3.90
C ALA A 69 21.16 -7.05 4.28
N ALA A 70 21.01 -8.36 4.53
CA ALA A 70 22.16 -9.25 4.60
C ALA A 70 22.65 -9.52 3.16
N VAL A 71 23.37 -8.57 2.57
CA VAL A 71 23.88 -8.71 1.19
C VAL A 71 24.87 -9.88 1.14
N SER A 72 24.51 -10.96 0.44
CA SER A 72 25.49 -11.97 0.04
C SER A 72 26.22 -11.48 -1.20
N ALA A 73 27.55 -11.36 -1.12
CA ALA A 73 28.39 -10.92 -2.25
C ALA A 73 28.28 -11.85 -3.49
N ASP A 74 27.66 -13.03 -3.34
CA ASP A 74 27.46 -14.02 -4.41
C ASP A 74 26.03 -14.01 -4.99
N GLU A 75 25.15 -13.07 -4.62
CA GLU A 75 23.80 -13.01 -5.19
C GLU A 75 23.81 -12.59 -6.66
N PRO A 76 23.12 -13.32 -7.56
CA PRO A 76 22.97 -12.93 -8.95
C PRO A 76 22.28 -11.57 -9.07
N GLN A 77 23.01 -10.58 -9.59
CA GLN A 77 22.44 -9.29 -9.95
C GLN A 77 21.71 -9.39 -11.28
N VAL A 78 20.57 -8.70 -11.42
CA VAL A 78 19.84 -8.61 -12.68
C VAL A 78 19.97 -7.20 -13.22
N ASP A 79 20.04 -7.08 -14.54
CA ASP A 79 19.95 -5.77 -15.17
C ASP A 79 18.49 -5.31 -15.12
N ILE A 80 18.14 -4.50 -14.12
CA ILE A 80 16.78 -3.99 -13.93
C ILE A 80 16.30 -3.27 -15.21
N GLN A 81 17.18 -2.56 -15.92
CA GLN A 81 16.81 -1.86 -17.15
C GLN A 81 16.29 -2.82 -18.21
N SER A 82 16.89 -4.01 -18.32
CA SER A 82 16.43 -5.04 -19.26
C SER A 82 15.03 -5.58 -18.95
N LEU A 83 14.60 -5.52 -17.68
CA LEU A 83 13.26 -5.95 -17.24
C LEU A 83 12.17 -4.92 -17.55
N LEU A 84 12.56 -3.65 -17.72
CA LEU A 84 11.66 -2.54 -18.02
C LEU A 84 11.42 -2.37 -19.53
N VAL A 85 12.27 -2.95 -20.38
CA VAL A 85 12.08 -2.91 -21.83
C VAL A 85 10.90 -3.79 -22.22
N VAL A 86 9.81 -3.16 -22.65
CA VAL A 86 8.73 -3.85 -23.35
C VAL A 86 9.34 -4.51 -24.59
N THR A 87 9.41 -5.84 -24.61
CA THR A 87 9.70 -6.56 -25.85
C THR A 87 8.52 -6.31 -26.78
N ALA A 88 8.65 -5.30 -27.64
CA ALA A 88 7.82 -5.18 -28.82
C ALA A 88 8.01 -6.49 -29.59
N VAL A 89 7.01 -7.36 -29.54
CA VAL A 89 6.98 -8.58 -30.36
C VAL A 89 7.22 -8.11 -31.79
N SER A 90 8.37 -8.50 -32.33
CA SER A 90 8.81 -8.07 -33.64
C SER A 90 7.73 -8.50 -34.64
N SER A 91 7.04 -7.52 -35.24
CA SER A 91 6.21 -7.81 -36.40
C SER A 91 7.08 -8.51 -37.44
N PRO A 92 6.64 -9.65 -38.03
CA PRO A 92 7.48 -10.39 -38.96
C PRO A 92 7.86 -9.48 -40.12
N THR A 93 9.17 -9.32 -40.33
CA THR A 93 9.75 -8.56 -41.43
C THR A 93 9.17 -9.08 -42.76
N PRO A 94 8.58 -8.23 -43.62
CA PRO A 94 8.15 -8.68 -44.93
C PRO A 94 9.37 -9.13 -45.72
N THR A 95 9.39 -10.39 -46.12
CA THR A 95 10.41 -10.97 -46.99
C THR A 95 10.45 -10.19 -48.30
N SER A 96 11.58 -9.55 -48.59
CA SER A 96 11.82 -8.88 -49.87
C SER A 96 11.86 -9.91 -51.00
N LYS A 97 10.95 -9.77 -51.96
CA LYS A 97 10.94 -10.55 -53.21
C LYS A 97 12.07 -10.04 -54.12
N PRO A 98 12.75 -10.91 -54.91
CA PRO A 98 13.88 -10.47 -55.73
C PRO A 98 13.46 -9.54 -56.88
N THR A 99 14.27 -8.52 -57.11
CA THR A 99 14.19 -7.57 -58.23
C THR A 99 14.51 -8.28 -59.56
N GLU A 100 13.56 -8.31 -60.49
CA GLU A 100 13.82 -8.63 -61.90
C GLU A 100 14.27 -7.39 -62.69
N ALA A 101 15.21 -7.59 -63.61
CA ALA A 101 15.83 -6.60 -64.46
C ALA A 101 14.88 -6.09 -65.58
N PRO A 102 15.10 -4.88 -66.15
CA PRO A 102 14.14 -4.24 -67.03
C PRO A 102 14.15 -4.87 -68.43
N THR A 103 12.97 -5.20 -68.94
CA THR A 103 12.75 -5.57 -70.35
C THR A 103 11.89 -4.48 -71.00
N GLU A 104 12.31 -4.05 -72.19
CA GLU A 104 11.69 -2.99 -73.00
C GLU A 104 10.25 -3.30 -73.40
N ALA A 105 9.41 -2.27 -73.40
CA ALA A 105 8.04 -2.28 -73.95
C ALA A 105 8.08 -2.30 -75.49
N PRO A 106 7.03 -2.82 -76.15
CA PRO A 106 6.03 -1.88 -76.66
C PRO A 106 4.56 -2.36 -76.72
N ASP A 107 3.71 -1.34 -76.88
CA ASP A 107 2.37 -1.25 -77.48
C ASP A 107 1.13 -1.89 -76.82
N ALA A 108 0.41 -1.00 -76.13
CA ALA A 108 -0.97 -0.58 -76.36
C ALA A 108 -2.05 -1.62 -76.71
N GLU A 109 -2.90 -1.94 -75.72
CA GLU A 109 -4.34 -2.06 -75.95
C GLU A 109 -5.13 -1.66 -74.69
N SER A 110 -6.23 -0.92 -74.90
CA SER A 110 -7.03 -0.19 -73.92
C SER A 110 -7.78 -1.09 -72.92
N THR A 111 -7.65 -0.80 -71.62
CA THR A 111 -8.39 -1.44 -70.51
C THR A 111 -9.01 -0.35 -69.60
N PRO A 112 -10.25 -0.50 -69.09
CA PRO A 112 -11.04 0.61 -68.56
C PRO A 112 -10.48 1.24 -67.28
N LEU A 113 -10.79 2.52 -67.13
CA LEU A 113 -10.41 3.39 -66.01
C LEU A 113 -10.87 2.79 -64.66
N PRO A 114 -10.01 2.68 -63.63
CA PRO A 114 -10.45 2.31 -62.29
C PRO A 114 -11.34 3.42 -61.71
N THR A 115 -12.51 3.04 -61.22
CA THR A 115 -13.38 3.90 -60.41
C THR A 115 -12.64 4.24 -59.13
N ASN A 116 -12.43 5.54 -58.88
CA ASN A 116 -11.90 6.05 -57.61
C ASN A 116 -12.86 5.66 -56.48
N THR A 117 -12.50 4.65 -55.68
CA THR A 117 -13.09 4.44 -54.37
C THR A 117 -12.70 5.62 -53.48
N PRO A 118 -13.64 6.38 -52.90
CA PRO A 118 -13.29 7.48 -52.01
C PRO A 118 -12.52 6.92 -50.80
N ILE A 119 -11.36 7.50 -50.54
CA ILE A 119 -10.56 7.28 -49.33
C ILE A 119 -11.45 7.64 -48.14
N PRO A 120 -11.58 6.80 -47.09
CA PRO A 120 -12.31 7.17 -45.89
C PRO A 120 -11.69 8.44 -45.32
N THR A 121 -12.51 9.48 -45.22
CA THR A 121 -12.15 10.74 -44.58
C THR A 121 -11.71 10.43 -43.15
N PRO A 122 -10.61 11.02 -42.64
CA PRO A 122 -10.26 10.88 -41.23
C PRO A 122 -11.46 11.33 -40.42
N THR A 123 -12.02 10.40 -39.65
CA THR A 123 -13.05 10.73 -38.66
C THR A 123 -12.34 11.62 -37.65
N ASN A 124 -12.72 12.89 -37.58
CA ASN A 124 -12.23 13.78 -36.54
C ASN A 124 -12.62 13.13 -35.20
N THR A 125 -11.66 12.51 -34.52
CA THR A 125 -11.82 12.15 -33.12
C THR A 125 -12.04 13.47 -32.39
N PRO A 126 -13.18 13.69 -31.73
CA PRO A 126 -13.38 14.91 -30.97
C PRO A 126 -12.24 15.01 -29.95
N THR A 127 -11.52 16.13 -29.96
CA THR A 127 -10.60 16.48 -28.88
C THR A 127 -11.41 16.50 -27.59
N PRO A 128 -10.99 15.78 -26.53
CA PRO A 128 -11.71 15.81 -25.26
C PRO A 128 -11.88 17.26 -24.80
N GLU A 129 -13.06 17.57 -24.26
CA GLU A 129 -13.32 18.89 -23.68
C GLU A 129 -12.33 19.12 -22.54
N PRO A 130 -11.66 20.28 -22.46
CA PRO A 130 -10.74 20.56 -21.37
C PRO A 130 -11.47 20.48 -20.04
N LEU A 131 -10.82 19.92 -19.02
CA LEU A 131 -11.36 19.87 -17.67
C LEU A 131 -11.66 21.29 -17.16
N PRO A 132 -12.70 21.47 -16.32
CA PRO A 132 -12.90 22.72 -15.60
C PRO A 132 -11.64 23.06 -14.78
N THR A 133 -11.34 24.35 -14.59
CA THR A 133 -10.17 24.80 -13.82
C THR A 133 -10.31 24.59 -12.31
N SER A 134 -11.53 24.36 -11.82
CA SER A 134 -11.82 24.09 -10.42
C SER A 134 -13.13 23.30 -10.31
N VAL A 135 -13.13 22.27 -9.49
CA VAL A 135 -14.29 21.41 -9.22
C VAL A 135 -14.26 21.06 -7.74
N VAL A 136 -15.41 21.15 -7.06
CA VAL A 136 -15.62 20.62 -5.71
C VAL A 136 -16.92 19.84 -5.72
N LEU A 137 -16.88 18.59 -5.25
CA LEU A 137 -18.07 17.75 -5.16
C LEU A 137 -18.91 18.15 -3.95
N ASP A 138 -20.12 18.64 -4.20
CA ASP A 138 -21.06 19.06 -3.16
C ASP A 138 -21.60 17.85 -2.38
N GLY A 139 -21.72 17.98 -1.05
CA GLY A 139 -22.35 16.97 -0.19
C GLY A 139 -21.41 15.88 0.33
N MET A 140 -20.09 16.03 0.15
CA MET A 140 -19.09 15.14 0.72
C MET A 140 -18.84 15.46 2.19
N ASP A 141 -19.38 14.64 3.10
CA ASP A 141 -19.19 14.78 4.54
C ASP A 141 -17.93 14.05 5.05
N VAL A 142 -17.45 14.48 6.21
CA VAL A 142 -16.27 13.92 6.90
C VAL A 142 -16.66 12.99 8.03
N ILE A 143 -15.95 11.86 8.16
CA ILE A 143 -16.12 10.90 9.23
C ILE A 143 -14.84 10.86 10.07
N ARG A 144 -14.94 11.24 11.34
CA ARG A 144 -13.81 11.10 12.27
C ARG A 144 -13.54 9.61 12.50
N GLN A 145 -12.33 9.18 12.15
CA GLN A 145 -11.93 7.79 12.32
C GLN A 145 -11.83 7.41 13.80
N THR A 146 -12.12 6.14 14.07
CA THR A 146 -11.69 5.47 15.30
C THR A 146 -10.21 5.02 15.19
N PHE A 147 -9.70 4.34 16.23
CA PHE A 147 -8.28 3.97 16.31
C PHE A 147 -7.81 3.12 15.11
N ASN A 148 -6.82 3.64 14.38
CA ASN A 148 -6.29 3.08 13.12
C ASN A 148 -7.37 2.73 12.09
N ASN A 149 -8.43 3.55 11.98
CA ASN A 149 -9.59 3.25 11.13
C ASN A 149 -9.65 4.09 9.84
N CYS A 150 -8.53 4.64 9.36
CA CYS A 150 -8.50 5.54 8.21
C CYS A 150 -9.05 4.88 6.93
N GLY A 151 -8.70 3.62 6.64
CA GLY A 151 -9.24 2.86 5.51
C GLY A 151 -10.77 2.74 5.56
N PRO A 152 -11.34 2.11 6.61
CA PRO A 152 -12.80 2.01 6.78
C PRO A 152 -13.51 3.36 6.83
N ALA A 153 -12.96 4.36 7.51
CA ALA A 153 -13.58 5.69 7.61
C ALA A 153 -13.66 6.37 6.24
N ASN A 154 -12.59 6.36 5.44
CA ASN A 154 -12.61 6.96 4.09
C ASN A 154 -13.55 6.22 3.14
N LEU A 155 -13.56 4.88 3.17
CA LEU A 155 -14.55 4.12 2.38
C LEU A 155 -15.98 4.48 2.79
N THR A 156 -16.24 4.65 4.08
CA THR A 156 -17.56 5.04 4.60
C THR A 156 -17.96 6.44 4.12
N GLN A 157 -17.02 7.41 4.08
CA GLN A 157 -17.28 8.74 3.52
C GLN A 157 -17.76 8.64 2.06
N VAL A 158 -17.06 7.85 1.25
CA VAL A 158 -17.42 7.63 -0.16
C VAL A 158 -18.77 6.94 -0.32
N LEU A 159 -19.03 5.85 0.42
CA LEU A 159 -20.30 5.13 0.33
C LEU A 159 -21.48 6.01 0.78
N ASN A 160 -21.32 6.79 1.84
CA ASN A 160 -22.34 7.74 2.30
C ASN A 160 -22.59 8.85 1.28
N PHE A 161 -21.53 9.40 0.65
CA PHE A 161 -21.66 10.35 -0.46
C PHE A 161 -22.46 9.77 -1.63
N MET A 162 -22.29 8.48 -1.91
CA MET A 162 -23.06 7.76 -2.94
C MET A 162 -24.47 7.35 -2.49
N GLY A 163 -24.90 7.75 -1.28
CA GLY A 163 -26.23 7.50 -0.75
C GLY A 163 -26.43 6.13 -0.10
N TYR A 164 -25.35 5.42 0.22
CA TYR A 164 -25.39 4.15 0.96
C TYR A 164 -25.11 4.39 2.44
N ASP A 165 -26.17 4.45 3.24
CA ASP A 165 -26.10 4.66 4.70
C ASP A 165 -25.40 3.49 5.38
N ILE A 166 -24.12 3.67 5.69
CA ILE A 166 -23.28 2.70 6.38
C ILE A 166 -22.38 3.40 7.41
N THR A 167 -22.03 2.68 8.47
CA THR A 167 -21.12 3.18 9.50
C THR A 167 -19.69 2.65 9.31
N GLN A 168 -18.70 3.39 9.84
CA GLN A 168 -17.30 2.94 9.79
C GLN A 168 -17.09 1.67 10.61
N GLU A 169 -17.93 1.43 11.62
CA GLU A 169 -17.94 0.21 12.43
C GLU A 169 -18.35 -1.01 11.60
N GLU A 170 -19.42 -0.90 10.80
CA GLU A 170 -19.86 -1.98 9.90
C GLU A 170 -18.82 -2.32 8.83
N VAL A 171 -18.15 -1.29 8.28
CA VAL A 171 -17.05 -1.49 7.33
C VAL A 171 -15.84 -2.13 8.02
N ALA A 172 -15.49 -1.65 9.22
CA ALA A 172 -14.33 -2.15 9.97
C ALA A 172 -14.52 -3.58 10.49
N ASP A 173 -15.73 -3.99 10.85
CA ASP A 173 -16.00 -5.37 11.30
C ASP A 173 -15.59 -6.41 10.26
N TYR A 174 -15.67 -6.06 8.97
CA TYR A 174 -15.18 -6.90 7.88
C TYR A 174 -13.70 -6.69 7.56
N LEU A 175 -13.32 -5.45 7.27
CA LEU A 175 -11.98 -5.13 6.76
C LEU A 175 -10.88 -5.21 7.83
N LYS A 176 -11.26 -5.01 9.09
CA LYS A 176 -10.37 -4.84 10.23
C LYS A 176 -10.94 -5.55 11.47
N PRO A 177 -11.13 -6.89 11.42
CA PRO A 177 -11.74 -7.65 12.50
C PRO A 177 -10.93 -7.59 13.81
N ASN A 178 -9.65 -7.25 13.72
CA ASN A 178 -8.86 -6.83 14.86
C ASN A 178 -8.76 -5.31 14.94
N SER A 179 -9.44 -4.75 15.92
CA SER A 179 -9.40 -3.30 16.18
C SER A 179 -8.01 -2.69 16.42
N GLU A 180 -6.97 -3.48 16.69
CA GLU A 180 -5.58 -2.99 16.85
C GLU A 180 -4.76 -2.98 15.54
N ASP A 181 -5.28 -3.61 14.48
CA ASP A 181 -4.65 -3.63 13.16
C ASP A 181 -4.37 -2.20 12.68
N ARG A 182 -3.31 -2.04 11.90
CA ARG A 182 -2.76 -0.76 11.47
C ARG A 182 -3.14 -0.40 10.05
N ASN A 183 -3.48 -1.38 9.22
CA ASN A 183 -3.67 -1.16 7.81
C ASN A 183 -4.81 -2.00 7.24
N VAL A 184 -5.47 -1.47 6.23
CA VAL A 184 -6.28 -2.27 5.32
C VAL A 184 -5.75 -1.98 3.94
N SER A 185 -5.33 -3.00 3.22
CA SER A 185 -4.79 -2.84 1.87
C SER A 185 -5.90 -2.41 0.89
N PRO A 186 -5.59 -1.61 -0.15
CA PRO A 186 -6.58 -1.14 -1.12
C PRO A 186 -7.33 -2.27 -1.85
N TRP A 187 -6.66 -3.41 -2.08
CA TRP A 187 -7.30 -4.59 -2.67
C TRP A 187 -8.34 -5.21 -1.74
N GLN A 188 -8.14 -5.20 -0.42
CA GLN A 188 -9.13 -5.69 0.55
C GLN A 188 -10.37 -4.80 0.55
N ILE A 189 -10.16 -3.47 0.46
CA ILE A 189 -11.24 -2.49 0.28
C ILE A 189 -12.02 -2.78 -1.01
N ALA A 190 -11.31 -2.99 -2.12
CA ALA A 190 -11.96 -3.31 -3.40
C ALA A 190 -12.76 -4.62 -3.34
N ASP A 191 -12.19 -5.67 -2.75
CA ASP A 191 -12.87 -6.95 -2.56
C ASP A 191 -14.09 -6.83 -1.65
N TYR A 192 -14.02 -6.03 -0.58
CA TYR A 192 -15.17 -5.74 0.27
C TYR A 192 -16.30 -5.08 -0.52
N VAL A 193 -16.01 -4.02 -1.28
CA VAL A 193 -17.03 -3.32 -2.07
C VAL A 193 -17.65 -4.29 -3.09
N ASN A 194 -16.81 -4.99 -3.84
CA ASN A 194 -17.25 -5.89 -4.92
C ASN A 194 -17.98 -7.15 -4.40
N GLY A 195 -17.67 -7.61 -3.18
CA GLY A 195 -18.23 -8.83 -2.61
C GLY A 195 -19.40 -8.63 -1.65
N PHE A 196 -19.43 -7.52 -0.90
CA PHE A 196 -20.27 -7.39 0.30
C PHE A 196 -21.30 -6.25 0.23
N THR A 197 -21.27 -5.43 -0.82
CA THR A 197 -22.30 -4.39 -1.05
C THR A 197 -23.49 -4.90 -1.88
N GLY A 198 -23.64 -6.22 -2.06
CA GLY A 198 -24.75 -6.81 -2.80
C GLY A 198 -24.78 -6.44 -4.29
N ASN A 199 -23.62 -6.15 -4.88
CA ASN A 199 -23.45 -5.60 -6.23
C ASN A 199 -24.08 -4.20 -6.43
N ALA A 200 -24.38 -3.46 -5.36
CA ALA A 200 -24.82 -2.06 -5.47
C ALA A 200 -23.71 -1.16 -6.01
N PHE A 201 -22.46 -1.49 -5.65
CA PHE A 201 -21.27 -0.75 -6.04
C PHE A 201 -20.21 -1.69 -6.60
N LYS A 202 -19.24 -1.06 -7.25
CA LYS A 202 -17.96 -1.63 -7.60
C LYS A 202 -16.84 -0.73 -7.12
N ALA A 203 -15.68 -1.32 -6.90
CA ALA A 203 -14.46 -0.58 -6.64
C ALA A 203 -13.31 -1.14 -7.46
N SER A 204 -12.41 -0.23 -7.85
CA SER A 204 -11.15 -0.57 -8.51
C SER A 204 -10.01 0.19 -7.84
N ALA A 205 -9.02 -0.56 -7.36
CA ALA A 205 -7.81 -0.03 -6.75
C ALA A 205 -6.64 -0.18 -7.73
N HIS A 206 -5.82 0.85 -7.83
CA HIS A 206 -4.73 0.98 -8.81
C HIS A 206 -3.53 1.67 -8.19
N SER A 207 -2.37 1.50 -8.83
CA SER A 207 -1.14 2.25 -8.52
C SER A 207 -0.68 3.01 -9.76
N GLY A 208 0.12 4.06 -9.58
CA GLY A 208 0.60 4.89 -10.68
C GLY A 208 -0.38 5.97 -11.12
N GLY A 209 -1.30 6.39 -10.25
CA GLY A 209 -2.16 7.54 -10.55
C GLY A 209 -1.36 8.82 -10.81
N THR A 210 -1.98 9.74 -11.56
CA THR A 210 -1.44 11.09 -11.79
C THR A 210 -2.40 12.13 -11.26
N LEU A 211 -1.90 13.34 -11.01
CA LEU A 211 -2.74 14.45 -10.59
C LEU A 211 -3.86 14.72 -11.62
N GLU A 212 -3.55 14.63 -12.91
CA GLU A 212 -4.51 14.76 -14.01
C GLU A 212 -5.61 13.70 -13.91
N LEU A 213 -5.25 12.43 -13.67
CA LEU A 213 -6.23 11.35 -13.52
C LEU A 213 -7.16 11.59 -12.32
N ILE A 214 -6.62 12.04 -11.19
CA ILE A 214 -7.44 12.42 -10.03
C ILE A 214 -8.42 13.53 -10.42
N LYS A 215 -7.97 14.57 -11.12
CA LYS A 215 -8.85 15.66 -11.59
C LYS A 215 -9.92 15.16 -12.55
N GLU A 216 -9.61 14.24 -13.46
CA GLU A 216 -10.59 13.64 -14.38
C GLU A 216 -11.70 12.90 -13.62
N PHE A 217 -11.34 12.09 -12.62
CA PHE A 217 -12.33 11.42 -11.76
C PHE A 217 -13.21 12.42 -11.01
N ILE A 218 -12.60 13.44 -10.42
CA ILE A 218 -13.33 14.47 -9.66
C ILE A 218 -14.26 15.27 -10.58
N ALA A 219 -13.80 15.66 -11.77
CA ALA A 219 -14.63 16.34 -12.76
C ALA A 219 -15.80 15.47 -13.26
N ALA A 220 -15.61 14.14 -13.29
CA ALA A 220 -16.65 13.17 -13.63
C ALA A 220 -17.57 12.80 -12.44
N GLY A 221 -17.37 13.39 -11.26
CA GLY A 221 -18.25 13.19 -10.09
C GLY A 221 -17.83 12.07 -9.14
N TYR A 222 -16.61 11.53 -9.29
CA TYR A 222 -16.09 10.45 -8.44
C TYR A 222 -15.11 10.99 -7.41
N PRO A 223 -15.42 10.95 -6.10
CA PRO A 223 -14.39 11.17 -5.09
C PRO A 223 -13.36 10.05 -5.17
N VAL A 224 -12.09 10.39 -4.94
CA VAL A 224 -10.98 9.44 -5.06
C VAL A 224 -10.31 9.27 -3.71
N VAL A 225 -10.17 8.03 -3.26
CA VAL A 225 -9.43 7.74 -2.02
C VAL A 225 -8.01 7.38 -2.38
N ILE A 226 -7.04 7.96 -1.69
CA ILE A 226 -5.62 7.69 -1.90
C ILE A 226 -4.95 7.16 -0.62
N GLU A 227 -3.92 6.34 -0.80
CA GLU A 227 -2.95 6.04 0.27
C GLU A 227 -1.77 6.99 0.15
N LYS A 228 -1.36 7.63 1.25
CA LYS A 228 -0.16 8.47 1.26
C LYS A 228 0.61 8.36 2.56
N GLY A 229 1.87 8.79 2.50
CA GLY A 229 2.63 9.07 3.70
C GLY A 229 2.10 10.29 4.44
N TYR A 230 2.45 10.35 5.72
CA TYR A 230 2.15 11.50 6.56
C TYR A 230 3.17 11.57 7.68
N GLU A 231 3.70 12.76 7.98
CA GLU A 231 4.63 12.95 9.10
C GLU A 231 4.05 13.87 10.16
N LEU A 232 3.90 13.34 11.38
CA LEU A 232 3.44 14.11 12.52
C LEU A 232 4.62 14.48 13.43
N PRO A 233 4.73 15.76 13.84
CA PRO A 233 5.78 16.19 14.75
C PRO A 233 5.86 15.32 16.01
N GLY A 234 7.03 14.73 16.26
CA GLY A 234 7.30 13.86 17.42
C GLY A 234 6.75 12.43 17.32
N GLN A 235 6.04 12.08 16.24
CA GLN A 235 5.50 10.74 16.01
C GLN A 235 6.12 10.05 14.78
N GLY A 236 6.74 10.84 13.90
CA GLY A 236 7.41 10.38 12.69
C GLY A 236 6.44 9.96 11.59
N TRP A 237 6.97 9.29 10.57
CA TRP A 237 6.23 8.86 9.39
C TRP A 237 5.23 7.74 9.64
N TRP A 238 4.01 7.89 9.12
CA TRP A 238 2.90 6.91 9.06
C TRP A 238 2.31 6.83 7.64
N GLY A 239 1.60 5.74 7.35
CA GLY A 239 0.66 5.66 6.24
C GLY A 239 -0.72 6.20 6.64
N HIS A 240 -1.43 6.80 5.69
CA HIS A 240 -2.75 7.36 5.91
C HIS A 240 -3.61 7.28 4.65
N TYR A 241 -4.93 7.23 4.85
CA TYR A 241 -5.91 7.37 3.79
C TYR A 241 -6.58 8.74 3.88
N LEU A 242 -6.79 9.38 2.74
CA LEU A 242 -7.68 10.54 2.63
C LEU A 242 -8.56 10.43 1.39
N THR A 243 -9.68 11.15 1.40
CA THR A 243 -10.58 11.19 0.25
C THR A 243 -10.50 12.55 -0.44
N VAL A 244 -9.99 12.59 -1.66
CA VAL A 244 -10.00 13.78 -2.51
C VAL A 244 -11.41 13.96 -3.10
N PHE A 245 -11.94 15.17 -3.01
CA PHE A 245 -13.28 15.49 -3.51
C PHE A 245 -13.34 16.83 -4.27
N GLY A 246 -12.19 17.47 -4.48
CA GLY A 246 -12.11 18.69 -5.27
C GLY A 246 -10.68 19.05 -5.67
N TYR A 247 -10.56 19.99 -6.61
CA TYR A 247 -9.30 20.61 -7.02
C TYR A 247 -9.53 22.06 -7.45
N ASP A 248 -8.46 22.87 -7.42
CA ASP A 248 -8.44 24.23 -7.95
C ASP A 248 -7.07 24.52 -8.58
N ASP A 249 -7.05 24.64 -9.92
CA ASP A 249 -5.83 24.89 -10.68
C ASP A 249 -5.34 26.34 -10.60
N GLU A 250 -6.18 27.31 -10.24
CA GLU A 250 -5.68 28.67 -10.01
C GLU A 250 -4.86 28.71 -8.72
N GLN A 251 -5.28 27.94 -7.72
CA GLN A 251 -4.62 27.85 -6.41
C GLN A 251 -3.58 26.73 -6.31
N GLN A 252 -3.59 25.76 -7.23
CA GLN A 252 -2.75 24.55 -7.22
C GLN A 252 -2.96 23.67 -5.97
N ILE A 253 -4.23 23.48 -5.58
CA ILE A 253 -4.62 22.72 -4.38
C ILE A 253 -5.65 21.63 -4.70
N LEU A 254 -5.59 20.55 -3.92
CA LEU A 254 -6.67 19.56 -3.80
C LEU A 254 -7.49 19.83 -2.54
N TYR A 255 -8.79 19.56 -2.61
CA TYR A 255 -9.68 19.50 -1.46
C TYR A 255 -9.84 18.05 -1.01
N SER A 256 -9.57 17.77 0.27
CA SER A 256 -9.59 16.42 0.83
C SER A 256 -10.40 16.32 2.13
N GLN A 257 -11.13 15.23 2.33
CA GLN A 257 -11.66 14.85 3.64
C GLN A 257 -10.64 13.95 4.34
N ASP A 258 -10.08 14.45 5.43
CA ASP A 258 -9.12 13.71 6.27
C ASP A 258 -9.81 13.23 7.56
N SER A 259 -9.98 11.91 7.65
CA SER A 259 -10.66 11.27 8.77
C SER A 259 -9.91 11.37 10.10
N TYR A 260 -8.63 11.76 10.11
CA TYR A 260 -7.81 11.91 11.31
C TYR A 260 -7.70 13.38 11.76
N LEU A 261 -7.46 14.30 10.83
CA LEU A 261 -7.17 15.70 11.14
C LEU A 261 -8.38 16.63 11.06
N GLY A 262 -9.46 16.21 10.40
CA GLY A 262 -10.58 17.10 10.07
C GLY A 262 -10.15 18.21 9.09
N PRO A 263 -10.90 19.32 8.98
CA PRO A 263 -11.96 19.78 9.90
C PRO A 263 -13.21 18.89 9.86
N TRP A 264 -14.01 18.95 10.93
CA TRP A 264 -15.18 18.08 11.14
C TRP A 264 -16.51 18.70 10.66
N ASP A 265 -16.44 19.76 9.88
CA ASP A 265 -17.58 20.54 9.38
C ASP A 265 -17.88 20.29 7.89
N GLY A 266 -17.18 19.33 7.28
CA GLY A 266 -17.33 18.98 5.85
C GLY A 266 -16.62 19.94 4.89
N SER A 267 -15.97 21.00 5.36
CA SER A 267 -15.25 21.93 4.48
C SER A 267 -13.99 21.33 3.85
N GLY A 268 -13.50 20.23 4.41
CA GLY A 268 -12.27 19.57 3.96
C GLY A 268 -11.00 20.34 4.29
N ARG A 269 -9.87 19.73 3.98
CA ARG A 269 -8.53 20.32 4.00
C ARG A 269 -8.12 20.72 2.59
N THR A 270 -7.12 21.57 2.52
CA THR A 270 -6.42 21.90 1.28
C THR A 270 -5.02 21.34 1.34
N ASP A 271 -4.63 20.56 0.33
CA ASP A 271 -3.26 20.07 0.14
C ASP A 271 -2.70 20.69 -1.15
N ASP A 272 -1.54 21.34 -1.08
CA ASP A 272 -0.85 21.82 -2.29
C ASP A 272 -0.45 20.64 -3.19
N TYR A 273 -0.51 20.80 -4.51
CA TYR A 273 -0.22 19.71 -5.46
C TYR A 273 1.15 19.07 -5.24
N GLU A 274 2.18 19.87 -5.00
CA GLU A 274 3.55 19.37 -4.76
C GLU A 274 3.65 18.55 -3.47
N GLU A 275 3.03 19.03 -2.38
CA GLU A 275 3.01 18.29 -1.11
C GLU A 275 2.20 17.00 -1.22
N PHE A 276 1.06 17.06 -1.92
CA PHE A 276 0.24 15.90 -2.21
C PHE A 276 1.03 14.83 -2.96
N GLU A 277 1.66 15.18 -4.07
CA GLU A 277 2.44 14.24 -4.88
C GLU A 277 3.64 13.68 -4.12
N PHE A 278 4.33 14.52 -3.32
CA PHE A 278 5.45 14.09 -2.48
C PHE A 278 5.06 12.96 -1.52
N TYR A 279 3.92 13.09 -0.82
CA TYR A 279 3.46 12.05 0.10
C TYR A 279 2.78 10.87 -0.60
N TRP A 280 2.12 11.11 -1.74
CA TRP A 280 1.46 10.06 -2.52
C TRP A 280 2.45 9.12 -3.21
N GLN A 281 3.62 9.65 -3.61
CA GLN A 281 4.75 8.84 -4.12
C GLN A 281 5.11 7.71 -3.17
N GLN A 282 5.03 7.94 -1.86
CA GLN A 282 5.48 7.01 -0.83
C GLN A 282 4.65 5.71 -0.76
N PHE A 283 3.53 5.68 -1.50
CA PHE A 283 2.62 4.54 -1.66
C PHE A 283 2.39 4.22 -3.14
N ASN A 284 3.41 4.32 -4.01
CA ASN A 284 3.30 3.99 -5.44
C ASN A 284 2.18 4.76 -6.19
N TYR A 285 1.79 5.95 -5.72
CA TYR A 285 0.66 6.70 -6.28
C TYR A 285 -0.64 5.88 -6.29
N THR A 286 -0.90 5.19 -5.18
CA THR A 286 -2.03 4.26 -5.04
C THR A 286 -3.33 4.98 -4.72
N PHE A 287 -4.40 4.57 -5.41
CA PHE A 287 -5.73 5.12 -5.25
C PHE A 287 -6.80 4.07 -5.50
N TYR A 288 -8.02 4.35 -5.06
CA TYR A 288 -9.20 3.62 -5.49
C TYR A 288 -10.39 4.54 -5.68
N VAL A 289 -11.30 4.09 -6.53
CA VAL A 289 -12.60 4.73 -6.78
C VAL A 289 -13.72 3.73 -6.55
N VAL A 290 -14.84 4.22 -6.03
CA VAL A 290 -16.09 3.46 -5.88
C VAL A 290 -17.12 4.05 -6.83
N TYR A 291 -17.84 3.19 -7.54
CA TYR A 291 -18.77 3.60 -8.59
C TYR A 291 -19.94 2.62 -8.70
N PHE A 292 -21.05 3.05 -9.30
CA PHE A 292 -22.17 2.17 -9.61
C PHE A 292 -21.79 1.25 -10.78
N PRO A 293 -22.27 -0.01 -10.84
CA PRO A 293 -21.97 -0.90 -11.96
C PRO A 293 -22.29 -0.33 -13.36
N SER A 294 -23.27 0.58 -13.47
CA SER A 294 -23.61 1.27 -14.72
C SER A 294 -22.55 2.27 -15.20
N GLN A 295 -21.65 2.70 -14.32
CA GLN A 295 -20.58 3.67 -14.57
C GLN A 295 -19.25 3.01 -14.98
N GLU A 296 -19.16 1.68 -14.96
CA GLU A 296 -17.94 0.93 -15.27
C GLU A 296 -17.24 1.42 -16.55
N ALA A 297 -18.00 1.58 -17.64
CA ALA A 297 -17.41 1.95 -18.93
C ALA A 297 -16.77 3.36 -18.91
N GLU A 298 -17.32 4.28 -18.12
CA GLU A 298 -16.77 5.63 -17.94
C GLU A 298 -15.51 5.58 -17.07
N VAL A 299 -15.55 4.85 -15.95
CA VAL A 299 -14.39 4.67 -15.07
C VAL A 299 -13.22 4.02 -15.81
N GLN A 300 -13.49 2.97 -16.60
CA GLN A 300 -12.48 2.31 -17.44
C GLN A 300 -11.91 3.25 -18.51
N ALA A 301 -12.73 4.18 -19.04
CA ALA A 301 -12.27 5.17 -20.00
C ALA A 301 -11.35 6.23 -19.36
N ILE A 302 -11.66 6.67 -18.13
CA ILE A 302 -10.80 7.60 -17.35
C ILE A 302 -9.48 6.92 -16.98
N LEU A 303 -9.53 5.68 -16.47
CA LEU A 303 -8.32 4.91 -16.14
C LEU A 303 -7.37 4.76 -17.35
N GLY A 304 -7.94 4.60 -18.53
CA GLY A 304 -7.18 4.35 -19.75
C GLY A 304 -6.55 2.95 -19.79
N PRO A 305 -6.08 2.52 -20.97
CA PRO A 305 -5.63 1.14 -21.18
C PRO A 305 -4.43 0.74 -20.30
N GLU A 306 -3.58 1.70 -19.93
CA GLU A 306 -2.37 1.43 -19.14
C GLU A 306 -2.69 1.02 -17.70
N LEU A 307 -3.70 1.61 -17.06
CA LEU A 307 -4.09 1.25 -15.69
C LEU A 307 -5.05 0.05 -15.62
N VAL A 308 -5.83 -0.18 -16.68
CA VAL A 308 -6.82 -1.25 -16.71
C VAL A 308 -6.18 -2.64 -16.76
N GLU A 309 -5.09 -2.78 -17.52
CA GLU A 309 -4.36 -4.05 -17.62
C GLU A 309 -3.27 -4.12 -16.54
N PRO A 310 -3.37 -5.02 -15.53
CA PRO A 310 -2.48 -4.97 -14.37
C PRO A 310 -0.99 -5.08 -14.68
N MET A 311 -0.63 -5.80 -15.75
CA MET A 311 0.77 -5.92 -16.16
C MET A 311 1.30 -4.61 -16.74
N ASP A 312 0.50 -3.91 -17.54
CA ASP A 312 0.90 -2.65 -18.15
C ASP A 312 0.94 -1.54 -17.09
N MET A 313 0.02 -1.56 -16.11
CA MET A 313 0.04 -0.68 -14.94
C MET A 313 1.38 -0.83 -14.19
N TRP A 314 1.77 -2.05 -13.83
CA TRP A 314 3.02 -2.24 -13.08
C TRP A 314 4.28 -1.93 -13.91
N ARG A 315 4.25 -2.10 -15.23
CA ARG A 315 5.33 -1.62 -16.12
C ARG A 315 5.43 -0.10 -16.10
N MET A 316 4.29 0.60 -16.20
CA MET A 316 4.23 2.05 -16.14
C MET A 316 4.73 2.57 -14.78
N VAL A 317 4.28 1.95 -13.67
CA VAL A 317 4.76 2.28 -12.32
C VAL A 317 6.26 2.07 -12.19
N ALA A 318 6.80 0.96 -12.72
CA ALA A 318 8.24 0.69 -12.69
C ALA A 318 9.03 1.70 -13.53
N ALA A 319 8.53 2.08 -14.71
CA ALA A 319 9.16 3.09 -15.57
C ALA A 319 9.16 4.48 -14.90
N ARG A 320 8.06 4.87 -14.24
CA ARG A 320 7.97 6.10 -13.47
C ARG A 320 8.98 6.12 -12.32
N ALA A 321 9.00 5.05 -11.51
CA ALA A 321 9.94 4.93 -10.39
C ALA A 321 11.40 4.98 -10.87
N GLN A 322 11.71 4.35 -12.01
CA GLN A 322 13.04 4.44 -12.60
C GLN A 322 13.40 5.86 -13.04
N ALA A 323 12.47 6.60 -13.65
CA ALA A 323 12.70 7.99 -14.03
C ALA A 323 12.93 8.90 -12.80
N GLU A 324 12.22 8.63 -11.70
CA GLU A 324 12.41 9.31 -10.42
C GLU A 324 13.78 9.01 -9.80
N ILE A 325 14.25 7.75 -9.89
CA ILE A 325 15.61 7.35 -9.49
C ILE A 325 16.68 8.02 -10.35
N ASP A 326 16.47 8.11 -11.67
CA ASP A 326 17.42 8.75 -12.58
C ASP A 326 17.54 10.26 -12.29
N ALA A 327 16.45 10.89 -11.83
CA ALA A 327 16.43 12.28 -11.40
C ALA A 327 17.03 12.49 -10.00
N ASP A 328 16.74 11.59 -9.06
CA ASP A 328 17.25 11.60 -7.69
C ASP A 328 17.57 10.17 -7.20
N PRO A 329 18.85 9.74 -7.34
CA PRO A 329 19.27 8.40 -6.90
C PRO A 329 19.17 8.16 -5.38
N GLU A 330 19.02 9.23 -4.58
CA GLU A 330 18.84 9.14 -3.13
C GLU A 330 17.34 9.09 -2.72
N ASN A 331 16.42 9.11 -3.69
CA ASN A 331 15.00 8.97 -3.42
C ASN A 331 14.65 7.54 -2.98
N VAL A 332 14.57 7.36 -1.66
CA VAL A 332 14.24 6.09 -0.98
C VAL A 332 12.93 5.50 -1.48
N PHE A 333 11.91 6.32 -1.67
CA PHE A 333 10.58 5.86 -2.06
C PHE A 333 10.53 5.46 -3.53
N ALA A 334 11.29 6.10 -4.41
CA ALA A 334 11.39 5.68 -5.81
C ALA A 334 12.03 4.27 -5.93
N TRP A 335 13.09 3.99 -5.18
CA TRP A 335 13.64 2.63 -5.08
C TRP A 335 12.64 1.62 -4.51
N PHE A 336 11.91 1.99 -3.46
CA PHE A 336 10.88 1.13 -2.90
C PHE A 336 9.76 0.84 -3.91
N ASN A 337 9.31 1.88 -4.62
CA ASN A 337 8.25 1.80 -5.62
C ASN A 337 8.63 0.91 -6.80
N LEU A 338 9.88 1.01 -7.28
CA LEU A 338 10.43 0.13 -8.29
C LEU A 338 10.44 -1.33 -7.81
N GLY A 339 10.86 -1.54 -6.55
CA GLY A 339 10.80 -2.85 -5.89
C GLY A 339 9.38 -3.45 -5.89
N SER A 340 8.38 -2.64 -5.54
CA SER A 340 6.96 -3.06 -5.52
C SER A 340 6.46 -3.44 -6.90
N ALA A 341 6.74 -2.60 -7.90
CA ALA A 341 6.31 -2.84 -9.28
C ALA A 341 6.93 -4.11 -9.88
N LEU A 342 8.25 -4.30 -9.71
CA LEU A 342 8.94 -5.51 -10.15
C LEU A 342 8.40 -6.75 -9.43
N THR A 343 8.19 -6.68 -8.12
CA THR A 343 7.64 -7.81 -7.34
C THR A 343 6.23 -8.19 -7.81
N GLU A 344 5.40 -7.22 -8.15
CA GLU A 344 4.05 -7.46 -8.68
C GLU A 344 4.07 -8.05 -10.10
N MET A 345 4.96 -7.59 -10.97
CA MET A 345 5.20 -8.24 -12.26
C MET A 345 5.68 -9.69 -12.08
N GLY A 346 6.55 -9.95 -11.09
CA GLY A 346 6.93 -11.31 -10.69
C GLY A 346 5.75 -12.16 -10.22
N ALA A 347 4.85 -11.59 -9.40
CA ALA A 347 3.63 -12.27 -8.94
C ALA A 347 2.67 -12.62 -10.07
N LYS A 348 2.63 -11.80 -11.13
CA LYS A 348 1.77 -12.01 -12.30
C LYS A 348 2.38 -12.99 -13.31
N THR A 349 3.70 -12.95 -13.51
CA THR A 349 4.41 -13.79 -14.52
C THR A 349 4.92 -15.12 -13.97
N GLY A 350 5.27 -15.17 -12.68
CA GLY A 350 6.03 -16.26 -12.07
C GLY A 350 7.54 -16.22 -12.38
N GLU A 351 8.04 -15.19 -13.06
CA GLU A 351 9.44 -15.12 -13.48
C GLU A 351 10.36 -14.62 -12.35
N ALA A 352 11.37 -15.43 -12.01
CA ALA A 352 12.29 -15.17 -10.88
C ALA A 352 13.07 -13.85 -11.01
N GLN A 353 13.40 -13.43 -12.24
CA GLN A 353 14.18 -12.22 -12.51
C GLN A 353 13.48 -10.93 -12.02
N TYR A 354 12.15 -10.88 -12.06
CA TYR A 354 11.39 -9.76 -11.52
C TYR A 354 11.49 -9.68 -9.99
N TYR A 355 11.45 -10.82 -9.31
CA TYR A 355 11.67 -10.84 -7.85
C TYR A 355 13.11 -10.49 -7.48
N GLN A 356 14.10 -10.91 -8.27
CA GLN A 356 15.50 -10.52 -8.09
C GLN A 356 15.70 -9.01 -8.24
N GLY A 357 15.14 -8.41 -9.30
CA GLY A 357 15.18 -6.96 -9.49
C GLY A 357 14.42 -6.21 -8.39
N GLY A 358 13.29 -6.75 -7.95
CA GLY A 358 12.53 -6.22 -6.83
C GLY A 358 13.32 -6.20 -5.53
N ALA A 359 13.99 -7.31 -5.20
CA ALA A 359 14.87 -7.41 -4.04
C ALA A 359 16.05 -6.42 -4.10
N GLN A 360 16.70 -6.27 -5.27
CA GLN A 360 17.79 -5.30 -5.46
C GLN A 360 17.33 -3.86 -5.22
N ALA A 361 16.15 -3.49 -5.75
CA ALA A 361 15.59 -2.16 -5.51
C ALA A 361 15.23 -1.95 -4.04
N TYR A 362 14.70 -2.97 -3.35
CA TYR A 362 14.44 -2.89 -1.91
C TYR A 362 15.70 -2.83 -1.05
N ASP A 363 16.76 -3.53 -1.44
CA ASP A 363 18.06 -3.44 -0.74
C ASP A 363 18.58 -2.01 -0.80
N GLN A 364 18.52 -1.37 -1.98
CA GLN A 364 18.91 0.02 -2.16
C GLN A 364 18.04 0.98 -1.32
N ALA A 365 16.71 0.80 -1.31
CA ALA A 365 15.82 1.59 -0.46
C ALA A 365 16.15 1.43 1.04
N ARG A 366 16.45 0.20 1.49
CA ARG A 366 16.83 -0.09 2.88
C ARG A 366 18.19 0.51 3.25
N GLU A 367 19.14 0.53 2.33
CA GLU A 367 20.47 1.14 2.55
C GLU A 367 20.36 2.66 2.70
N LEU A 368 19.53 3.32 1.88
CA LEU A 368 19.28 4.76 1.99
C LEU A 368 18.46 5.13 3.25
N GLY A 369 17.63 4.21 3.74
CA GLY A 369 16.94 4.31 5.03
C GLY A 369 15.44 4.50 4.88
N LEU A 370 14.68 3.41 5.11
CA LEU A 370 13.22 3.43 5.09
C LEU A 370 12.63 3.90 6.43
N PRO A 371 11.44 4.52 6.40
CA PRO A 371 10.65 4.72 7.60
C PRO A 371 10.47 3.41 8.39
N PRO A 372 10.62 3.40 9.72
CA PRO A 372 10.57 2.18 10.52
C PRO A 372 9.22 1.46 10.48
N ARG A 373 8.16 2.17 10.08
CA ARG A 373 6.79 1.62 9.96
C ARG A 373 6.41 1.23 8.54
N MET A 374 7.34 1.28 7.59
CA MET A 374 7.05 0.99 6.18
C MET A 374 6.32 -0.35 6.02
N LEU A 375 6.80 -1.38 6.73
CA LEU A 375 6.25 -2.74 6.68
C LEU A 375 4.96 -2.94 7.51
N TRP A 376 4.43 -1.88 8.15
CA TRP A 376 3.07 -1.94 8.70
C TRP A 376 2.01 -1.79 7.61
N TYR A 377 2.39 -1.20 6.47
CA TYR A 377 1.47 -0.88 5.39
C TYR A 377 1.85 -1.56 4.07
N GLN A 378 3.14 -1.81 3.83
CA GLN A 378 3.63 -2.31 2.54
C GLN A 378 4.48 -3.58 2.71
N PHE A 379 3.94 -4.72 2.29
CA PHE A 379 4.48 -6.05 2.63
C PHE A 379 5.32 -6.71 1.52
N LYS A 380 5.38 -6.08 0.34
CA LYS A 380 6.02 -6.62 -0.87
C LYS A 380 7.51 -6.96 -0.73
N PRO A 381 8.31 -6.29 0.14
CA PRO A 381 9.67 -6.75 0.43
C PRO A 381 9.73 -8.21 0.89
N TYR A 382 8.80 -8.64 1.76
CA TYR A 382 8.77 -10.03 2.23
C TYR A 382 8.58 -11.03 1.08
N LEU A 383 7.66 -10.71 0.15
CA LEU A 383 7.39 -11.56 -1.01
C LEU A 383 8.61 -11.66 -1.93
N ALA A 384 9.25 -10.53 -2.24
CA ALA A 384 10.42 -10.50 -3.12
C ALA A 384 11.55 -11.38 -2.57
N TYR A 385 11.94 -11.17 -1.31
CA TYR A 385 13.01 -11.93 -0.67
C TYR A 385 12.65 -13.41 -0.51
N TRP A 386 11.42 -13.74 -0.13
CA TRP A 386 10.97 -15.13 -0.02
C TRP A 386 11.07 -15.86 -1.37
N LYS A 387 10.62 -15.23 -2.47
CA LYS A 387 10.61 -15.84 -3.80
C LYS A 387 12.00 -16.14 -4.37
N ILE A 388 13.03 -15.43 -3.91
CA ILE A 388 14.42 -15.66 -4.33
C ILE A 388 15.23 -16.46 -3.30
N GLY A 389 14.58 -16.96 -2.23
CA GLY A 389 15.22 -17.83 -1.23
C GLY A 389 15.95 -17.09 -0.11
N ARG A 390 15.83 -15.76 -0.03
CA ARG A 390 16.40 -14.93 1.06
C ARG A 390 15.51 -14.97 2.30
N HIS A 391 15.30 -16.18 2.82
CA HIS A 391 14.42 -16.43 3.97
C HIS A 391 14.91 -15.72 5.24
N ASP A 392 16.23 -15.60 5.43
CA ASP A 392 16.81 -14.90 6.59
C ASP A 392 16.49 -13.41 6.58
N ASP A 393 16.46 -12.75 5.41
CA ASP A 393 16.04 -11.35 5.30
C ASP A 393 14.55 -11.17 5.64
N VAL A 394 13.70 -12.11 5.21
CA VAL A 394 12.27 -12.11 5.57
C VAL A 394 12.10 -12.23 7.09
N ILE A 395 12.81 -13.17 7.71
CA ILE A 395 12.77 -13.40 9.16
C ILE A 395 13.29 -12.17 9.91
N ALA A 396 14.42 -11.59 9.49
CA ALA A 396 15.00 -10.42 10.13
C ALA A 396 14.09 -9.18 10.04
N LEU A 397 13.48 -8.93 8.88
CA LEU A 397 12.52 -7.84 8.72
C LEU A 397 11.24 -8.09 9.52
N ALA A 398 10.77 -9.34 9.59
CA ALA A 398 9.60 -9.69 10.39
C ALA A 398 9.89 -9.51 11.89
N ASP A 399 11.03 -9.99 12.38
CA ASP A 399 11.44 -9.82 13.76
C ASP A 399 11.54 -8.35 14.16
N ALA A 400 12.23 -7.54 13.36
CA ALA A 400 12.32 -6.09 13.61
C ALA A 400 10.95 -5.41 13.63
N THR A 401 10.01 -5.86 12.78
CA THR A 401 8.64 -5.32 12.75
C THR A 401 7.85 -5.73 14.01
N LEU A 402 7.94 -7.01 14.39
CA LEU A 402 7.24 -7.58 15.55
C LEU A 402 7.82 -7.16 16.91
N GLU A 403 9.05 -6.64 16.94
CA GLU A 403 9.59 -5.99 18.14
C GLU A 403 8.76 -4.75 18.52
N THR A 404 8.20 -4.05 17.53
CA THR A 404 7.38 -2.87 17.73
C THR A 404 5.95 -3.21 18.18
N GLN A 405 5.34 -2.37 19.01
CA GLN A 405 3.97 -2.60 19.47
C GLN A 405 2.95 -2.57 18.32
N GLY A 406 3.13 -1.68 17.32
CA GLY A 406 2.24 -1.61 16.17
C GLY A 406 2.37 -2.82 15.26
N GLY A 407 3.60 -3.22 14.94
CA GLY A 407 3.88 -4.34 14.04
C GLY A 407 3.37 -5.70 14.53
N ARG A 408 3.18 -5.89 15.85
CA ARG A 408 2.53 -7.09 16.41
C ARG A 408 1.06 -7.26 16.01
N ASN A 409 0.45 -6.22 15.42
CA ASN A 409 -0.93 -6.26 14.94
C ASN A 409 -0.99 -6.29 13.41
N VAL A 410 0.07 -6.74 12.74
CA VAL A 410 0.15 -6.89 11.29
C VAL A 410 0.24 -8.38 10.97
N GLU A 411 -0.85 -8.99 10.52
CA GLU A 411 -0.91 -10.43 10.30
C GLU A 411 0.02 -10.90 9.18
N GLU A 412 0.25 -10.06 8.16
CA GLU A 412 1.10 -10.39 7.02
C GLU A 412 2.53 -10.65 7.47
N THR A 413 3.02 -9.90 8.46
CA THR A 413 4.35 -10.08 9.04
C THR A 413 4.52 -11.49 9.60
N TYR A 414 3.52 -11.99 10.33
CA TYR A 414 3.53 -13.37 10.84
C TYR A 414 3.44 -14.38 9.70
N TRP A 415 2.55 -14.17 8.73
CA TRP A 415 2.39 -15.10 7.61
C TRP A 415 3.67 -15.24 6.77
N TYR A 416 4.29 -14.13 6.38
CA TYR A 416 5.54 -14.16 5.62
C TYR A 416 6.71 -14.76 6.42
N LYS A 417 6.80 -14.47 7.73
CA LYS A 417 7.78 -15.15 8.59
C LYS A 417 7.55 -16.66 8.62
N GLY A 418 6.28 -17.09 8.69
CA GLY A 418 5.90 -18.49 8.59
C GLY A 418 6.35 -19.14 7.27
N LEU A 419 6.10 -18.48 6.13
CA LEU A 419 6.52 -18.96 4.80
C LEU A 419 8.05 -19.13 4.70
N ALA A 420 8.81 -18.17 5.23
CA ALA A 420 10.27 -18.25 5.26
C ALA A 420 10.76 -19.42 6.14
N LEU A 421 10.19 -19.58 7.34
CA LEU A 421 10.52 -20.68 8.25
C LEU A 421 10.14 -22.05 7.66
N GLU A 422 8.98 -22.15 7.01
CA GLU A 422 8.56 -23.36 6.30
C GLU A 422 9.59 -23.74 5.23
N SER A 423 10.01 -22.74 4.44
CA SER A 423 10.97 -22.93 3.35
C SER A 423 12.38 -23.29 3.83
N GLN A 424 12.70 -23.01 5.10
CA GLN A 424 13.91 -23.48 5.80
C GLN A 424 13.73 -24.86 6.48
N GLY A 425 12.54 -25.44 6.45
CA GLY A 425 12.22 -26.71 7.11
C GLY A 425 11.87 -26.57 8.61
N ASN A 426 11.74 -25.36 9.13
CA ASN A 426 11.37 -25.07 10.52
C ASN A 426 9.85 -25.13 10.73
N ILE A 427 9.26 -26.29 10.43
CA ILE A 427 7.80 -26.49 10.32
C ILE A 427 7.03 -26.13 11.60
N SER A 428 7.57 -26.46 12.78
CA SER A 428 6.89 -26.15 14.05
C SER A 428 6.76 -24.65 14.29
N GLU A 429 7.78 -23.87 13.91
CA GLU A 429 7.76 -22.42 14.06
C GLU A 429 6.90 -21.77 12.98
N ALA A 430 6.89 -22.31 11.75
CA ALA A 430 5.99 -21.88 10.69
C ALA A 430 4.51 -22.00 11.12
N ILE A 431 4.11 -23.17 11.63
CA ILE A 431 2.75 -23.40 12.18
C ILE A 431 2.41 -22.40 13.30
N THR A 432 3.37 -22.10 14.18
CA THR A 432 3.18 -21.12 15.25
C THR A 432 2.90 -19.73 14.69
N ASN A 433 3.62 -19.32 13.65
CA ASN A 433 3.43 -18.04 13.00
C ASN A 433 2.10 -17.96 12.23
N TYR A 434 1.68 -19.03 11.54
CA TYR A 434 0.36 -19.03 10.87
C TYR A 434 -0.79 -18.92 11.86
N ARG A 435 -0.68 -19.58 13.02
CA ARG A 435 -1.67 -19.41 14.10
C ARG A 435 -1.65 -17.99 14.67
N ALA A 436 -0.48 -17.38 14.83
CA ALA A 436 -0.38 -15.99 15.28
C ALA A 436 -1.01 -15.02 14.26
N ALA A 437 -0.80 -15.22 12.96
CA ALA A 437 -1.47 -14.44 11.92
C ALA A 437 -3.01 -14.55 12.04
N LEU A 438 -3.55 -15.74 12.30
CA LEU A 438 -4.99 -15.96 12.51
C LEU A 438 -5.52 -15.41 13.83
N GLU A 439 -4.67 -15.32 14.87
CA GLU A 439 -5.02 -14.66 16.12
C GLU A 439 -5.11 -13.13 15.93
N VAL A 440 -4.23 -12.57 15.11
CA VAL A 440 -4.29 -11.16 14.70
C VAL A 440 -5.48 -10.92 13.77
N ASN A 441 -5.73 -11.77 12.77
CA ASN A 441 -6.84 -11.63 11.85
C ASN A 441 -7.43 -13.01 11.50
N HIS A 442 -8.57 -13.35 12.09
CA HIS A 442 -9.23 -14.64 11.86
C HIS A 442 -9.76 -14.82 10.43
N ASN A 443 -9.84 -13.74 9.64
CA ASN A 443 -10.24 -13.75 8.22
C ASN A 443 -9.04 -13.88 7.27
N ALA A 444 -7.81 -14.01 7.78
CA ALA A 444 -6.60 -14.20 6.97
C ALA A 444 -6.56 -15.60 6.32
N TYR A 445 -7.39 -15.81 5.30
CA TYR A 445 -7.58 -17.10 4.61
C TYR A 445 -6.28 -17.66 4.05
N TYR A 446 -5.34 -16.80 3.65
CA TYR A 446 -4.02 -17.20 3.16
C TYR A 446 -3.18 -17.86 4.26
N ALA A 447 -3.29 -17.40 5.51
CA ALA A 447 -2.61 -18.00 6.66
C ALA A 447 -3.28 -19.32 7.06
N GLN A 448 -4.61 -19.38 7.00
CA GLN A 448 -5.36 -20.62 7.21
C GLN A 448 -4.94 -21.68 6.18
N TRP A 449 -4.87 -21.32 4.89
CA TRP A 449 -4.44 -22.24 3.85
C TRP A 449 -3.02 -22.77 4.07
N SER A 450 -2.06 -21.90 4.42
CA SER A 450 -0.69 -22.31 4.76
C SER A 450 -0.65 -23.27 5.97
N LEU A 451 -1.47 -23.01 7.00
CA LEU A 451 -1.58 -23.88 8.17
C LEU A 451 -2.15 -25.26 7.82
N ASP A 452 -3.21 -25.30 7.01
CA ASP A 452 -3.88 -26.54 6.59
C ASP A 452 -2.96 -27.41 5.74
N ALA A 453 -2.17 -26.79 4.84
CA ALA A 453 -1.18 -27.48 4.03
C ALA A 453 -0.14 -28.24 4.87
N LEU A 454 0.23 -27.72 6.05
CA LEU A 454 1.19 -28.35 6.95
C LEU A 454 0.57 -29.32 7.97
N THR A 455 -0.70 -29.14 8.30
CA THR A 455 -1.39 -29.90 9.37
C THR A 455 -2.36 -30.96 8.85
N GLY A 456 -2.58 -31.02 7.53
CA GLY A 456 -3.41 -32.04 6.87
C GLY A 456 -4.92 -31.78 6.98
N GLY A 457 -5.33 -30.54 7.26
CA GLY A 457 -6.74 -30.12 7.33
C GLY A 457 -7.26 -29.62 5.99
N GLY A 458 -7.40 -30.50 5.00
CA GLY A 458 -8.03 -30.18 3.71
C GLY A 458 -9.54 -30.38 3.70
#